data_AF-A0A821LDF4-F1
#
_entry.id   AF-A0A821LDF4-F1
#
_cell.length_a   1.000
_cell.length_b   1.000
_cell.length_c   1.000
_cell.angle_alpha   90.00
_cell.angle_beta   90.00
_cell.angle_gamma   90.00
#
_symmetry.space_group_name_H-M   'P 1'
#
loop_
_entity.id
_entity.type
_entity.pdbx_description
1 polymer ?
#
loop_
_entity_poly.entity_id
_entity_poly.type
_entity_poly.pdbx_seq_one_letter_code
_entity_poly.pdbx_strand_id
1 'polypeptide(L)' 'MALRCVLAVLAIAGITLADPETVTKLKVEVVSTPEGCTEKSKNGDMLTMHYTGTLDDGHKFDSSLESLLA' A
#
# COMPACT_ATOMS: atom_id res chain seq x y z
N MET A 1 5.23 25.55 -40.03
CA MET A 1 6.00 25.60 -38.76
C MET A 1 5.06 25.63 -37.55
N ALA A 2 4.12 26.58 -37.50
CA ALA A 2 3.13 26.69 -36.42
C ALA A 2 2.32 25.41 -36.15
N LEU A 3 1.86 24.70 -37.19
CA LEU A 3 1.07 23.48 -37.04
C LEU A 3 1.83 22.32 -36.38
N ARG A 4 3.16 22.22 -36.64
CA ARG A 4 4.02 21.21 -36.01
C ARG A 4 4.27 21.52 -34.54
N CYS A 5 4.37 22.80 -34.17
CA CYS A 5 4.46 23.23 -32.78
C CYS A 5 3.16 22.94 -32.02
N VAL A 6 1.99 23.18 -32.65
CA VAL A 6 0.69 22.89 -32.04
C VAL A 6 0.48 21.39 -31.80
N LEU A 7 0.83 20.54 -32.78
CA LEU A 7 0.78 19.08 -32.64
C LEU A 7 1.74 18.56 -31.56
N ALA A 8 2.94 19.14 -31.46
CA ALA A 8 3.90 18.78 -30.41
C ALA A 8 3.39 19.17 -29.01
N VAL A 9 2.76 20.33 -28.85
CA VAL A 9 2.19 20.78 -27.56
C VAL A 9 1.00 19.91 -27.13
N LEU A 10 0.14 19.50 -28.07
CA LEU A 10 -0.98 18.59 -27.78
C LEU A 10 -0.51 17.18 -27.35
N ALA A 11 0.57 16.68 -27.95
CA ALA A 11 1.17 15.40 -27.56
C ALA A 11 1.78 15.44 -26.15
N ILE A 12 2.37 16.58 -25.75
CA ILE A 12 2.95 16.76 -24.41
C ILE A 12 1.84 16.92 -23.35
N ALA A 13 0.74 17.62 -23.68
CA ALA A 13 -0.39 17.80 -22.78
C ALA A 13 -1.13 16.48 -22.48
N GLY A 14 -1.24 15.58 -23.48
CA GLY A 14 -1.93 14.29 -23.35
C GLY A 14 -1.24 13.26 -22.44
N ILE A 15 0.01 13.48 -22.03
CA ILE A 15 0.80 12.52 -21.24
C ILE A 15 0.66 12.75 -19.72
N THR A 16 0.08 13.87 -19.29
CA THR A 16 0.13 14.27 -17.85
C THR A 16 -1.01 13.76 -16.97
N LEU A 17 -1.92 12.92 -17.49
CA LEU A 17 -3.02 12.34 -16.71
C LEU A 17 -2.70 10.91 -16.25
N ALA A 18 -1.49 10.68 -15.75
CA ALA A 18 -1.25 9.55 -14.87
C ALA A 18 -1.54 10.07 -13.45
N ASP A 19 -2.78 9.89 -12.98
CA ASP A 19 -3.11 10.15 -11.58
C ASP A 19 -2.29 9.15 -10.74
N PRO A 20 -1.28 9.59 -9.97
CA PRO A 20 -0.60 8.67 -9.07
C PRO A 20 -1.67 8.09 -8.16
N GLU A 21 -1.78 6.76 -8.08
CA GLU A 21 -2.79 6.12 -7.25
C GLU A 21 -2.61 6.56 -5.79
N THR A 22 -3.33 7.61 -5.41
CA THR A 22 -3.29 8.15 -4.06
C THR A 22 -4.01 7.12 -3.19
N VAL A 23 -3.25 6.43 -2.33
CA VAL A 23 -3.79 5.49 -1.35
C VAL A 23 -4.55 6.30 -0.29
N THR A 24 -5.77 6.68 -0.63
CA THR A 24 -6.66 7.49 0.23
C THR A 24 -7.43 6.63 1.22
N LYS A 25 -7.39 5.30 1.06
CA LYS A 25 -8.09 4.33 1.89
C LYS A 25 -7.18 3.17 2.26
N LEU A 26 -7.35 2.68 3.48
CA LEU A 26 -6.68 1.47 3.95
C LEU A 26 -7.15 0.27 3.11
N LYS A 27 -6.19 -0.47 2.54
CA LYS A 27 -6.43 -1.76 1.90
C LYS A 27 -6.14 -2.89 2.90
N VAL A 28 -7.02 -3.89 2.95
CA VAL A 28 -6.87 -5.06 3.82
C VAL A 28 -6.95 -6.32 2.98
N GLU A 29 -6.01 -7.24 3.19
CA GLU A 29 -5.93 -8.52 2.49
C GLU A 29 -5.74 -9.66 3.50
N VAL A 30 -6.46 -10.77 3.30
CA VAL A 30 -6.32 -11.97 4.12
C VAL A 30 -5.41 -12.95 3.39
N VAL A 31 -4.18 -13.09 3.88
CA VAL A 31 -3.17 -13.96 3.26
C VAL A 31 -3.39 -15.43 3.63
N SER A 32 -3.86 -15.70 4.85
CA SER A 32 -4.13 -17.06 5.34
C SER A 32 -5.19 -17.04 6.44
N THR A 33 -5.93 -18.13 6.58
CA THR A 33 -6.87 -18.36 7.69
C THR A 33 -6.78 -19.83 8.09
N PRO A 34 -6.63 -20.16 9.39
CA PRO A 34 -6.62 -21.54 9.84
C PRO A 34 -7.95 -22.24 9.52
N GLU A 35 -7.87 -23.53 9.17
CA GLU A 35 -9.08 -24.34 8.99
C GLU A 35 -9.88 -24.43 10.30
N GLY A 36 -11.20 -24.25 10.20
CA GLY A 36 -12.11 -24.38 11.34
C GLY A 36 -12.06 -23.22 12.34
N CYS A 37 -11.35 -22.12 12.06
CA CYS A 37 -11.38 -20.93 12.93
C CYS A 37 -12.70 -20.17 12.77
N THR A 38 -13.62 -20.33 13.73
CA THR A 38 -14.92 -19.65 13.75
C THR A 38 -14.91 -18.37 14.57
N GLU A 39 -13.94 -18.21 15.48
CA GLU A 39 -13.79 -17.01 16.28
C GLU A 39 -13.12 -15.88 15.48
N LYS A 40 -13.70 -14.68 15.55
CA LYS A 40 -13.16 -13.47 14.92
C LYS A 40 -12.98 -12.39 15.98
N SER A 41 -11.95 -11.58 15.81
CA SER A 41 -11.75 -10.40 16.65
C SER A 41 -12.91 -9.42 16.51
N LYS A 42 -13.27 -8.79 17.62
CA LYS A 42 -14.29 -7.74 17.69
C LYS A 42 -13.81 -6.57 18.56
N ASN A 43 -14.54 -5.47 18.47
CA ASN A 43 -14.25 -4.27 19.26
C ASN A 43 -14.22 -4.60 20.76
N GLY A 44 -13.13 -4.19 21.43
CA GLY A 44 -12.90 -4.42 22.85
C GLY A 44 -12.08 -5.68 23.18
N ASP A 45 -11.81 -6.56 22.20
CA ASP A 45 -10.91 -7.69 22.42
C ASP A 45 -9.46 -7.20 22.58
N MET A 46 -8.71 -7.80 23.50
CA MET A 46 -7.26 -7.67 23.55
C MET A 46 -6.64 -8.71 22.61
N LEU A 47 -5.75 -8.27 21.72
CA LEU A 47 -5.12 -9.13 20.72
C LEU A 47 -3.60 -9.19 20.95
N THR A 48 -3.04 -10.38 20.78
CA THR A 48 -1.59 -10.61 20.71
C THR A 48 -1.24 -10.98 19.28
N MET A 49 -0.29 -10.27 18.67
CA MET A 49 0.04 -10.45 17.26
C MET A 49 1.51 -10.20 17.00
N HIS A 50 2.03 -10.91 16.00
CA HIS A 50 3.27 -10.55 15.36
C HIS A 50 2.98 -9.64 14.16
N TYR A 51 3.73 -8.54 14.06
CA TYR A 51 3.65 -7.59 12.97
C TYR A 51 5.05 -7.27 12.41
N THR A 52 5.05 -6.81 11.16
CA THR A 52 6.19 -6.21 10.46
C THR A 52 5.67 -5.00 9.69
N GLY A 53 6.27 -3.83 9.91
CA GLY A 53 5.92 -2.58 9.25
C GLY A 53 6.94 -2.20 8.17
N THR A 54 6.47 -1.86 6.97
CA THR A 54 7.28 -1.42 5.83
C THR A 54 6.74 -0.11 5.26
N LEU A 55 7.63 0.71 4.70
CA LEU A 55 7.29 1.83 3.84
C LEU A 55 6.86 1.34 2.44
N ASP A 56 6.33 2.23 1.61
CA ASP A 56 5.86 1.91 0.25
C ASP A 56 6.99 1.45 -0.69
N ASP A 57 8.24 1.82 -0.39
CA ASP A 57 9.44 1.36 -1.08
C ASP A 57 9.95 -0.01 -0.59
N GLY A 58 9.27 -0.61 0.38
CA GLY A 58 9.61 -1.90 0.97
C GLY A 58 10.62 -1.84 2.12
N HIS A 59 11.16 -0.67 2.46
CA HIS A 59 12.05 -0.55 3.63
C HIS A 59 11.29 -0.82 4.93
N LYS A 60 11.75 -1.81 5.69
CA LYS A 60 11.20 -2.16 7.00
C LYS A 60 11.61 -1.12 8.05
N PHE A 61 10.65 -0.62 8.81
CA PHE A 61 10.93 0.33 9.90
C PHE A 61 10.79 -0.29 11.29
N ASP A 62 10.01 -1.37 11.45
CA ASP A 62 9.84 -2.09 12.73
C ASP A 62 9.34 -3.53 12.51
N SER A 63 9.64 -4.44 13.45
CA SER A 63 9.09 -5.80 13.49
C SER A 63 9.18 -6.43 14.87
N SER A 64 8.05 -6.93 15.36
CA SER A 64 7.96 -7.72 16.60
C SER A 64 8.65 -9.10 16.52
N LEU A 65 8.98 -9.58 15.31
CA LEU A 65 9.64 -10.87 15.12
C LEU A 65 11.17 -10.76 15.25
N GLU A 66 11.71 -9.55 15.04
CA GLU A 66 13.16 -9.31 14.98
C GLU A 66 13.71 -8.58 16.20
N SER A 67 12.87 -8.23 17.18
CA SER A 67 13.26 -7.51 18.39
C SER A 67 14.11 -8.33 19.37
N LEU A 68 14.90 -9.30 18.90
CA LEU A 68 15.81 -10.14 19.69
C LEU A 68 17.30 -9.89 19.35
N LEU A 69 17.66 -8.68 18.94
CA LEU A 69 19.05 -8.24 18.85
C LEU A 69 19.16 -6.80 19.37
N ALA A 70 19.00 -6.64 20.68
CA ALA A 70 19.58 -5.53 21.43
C ALA A 70 20.76 -6.07 22.24
#